data_AF-A0A5S9MCZ6-F1
#
_entry.id   AF-A0A5S9MCZ6-F1
#
_cell.length_a   1.000
_cell.length_b   1.000
_cell.length_c   1.000
_cell.angle_alpha   90.00
_cell.angle_beta   90.00
_cell.angle_gamma   90.00
#
_symmetry.space_group_name_H-M   'P 1'
#
loop_
_entity.id
_entity.type
_entity.pdbx_description
1 polymer ?
#
loop_
_entity_poly.entity_id
_entity_poly.type
_entity_poly.pdbx_seq_one_letter_code
_entity_poly.pdbx_strand_id
1 'polypeptide(L)'
;MQSLNYEDQALWARWKEWKDPAAGDDLMRRYMPLVTYHVGRISIGLPKSVHKEDLISLGMLGLYDALEKFDPGRDLKFDTYASFRIRGAIIDGLRKEDWLPRTSREKKKK
;
A
#
# COMPACT_ATOMS: atom_id res chain seq x y z
N MET A 1 -1.91 1.92 -28.65
CA MET A 1 -2.26 1.54 -27.26
C MET A 1 -1.15 0.66 -26.65
N GLN A 2 0.13 1.06 -26.80
CA GLN A 2 1.31 0.32 -26.30
C GLN A 2 2.19 1.16 -25.36
N SER A 3 1.87 2.46 -25.17
CA SER A 3 2.72 3.43 -24.47
C SER A 3 2.75 3.28 -22.94
N LEU A 4 1.66 2.82 -22.32
CA LEU A 4 1.52 2.78 -20.86
C LEU A 4 2.52 1.81 -20.18
N ASN A 5 2.84 0.69 -20.82
CA ASN A 5 3.71 -0.33 -20.23
C ASN A 5 5.21 0.07 -20.27
N TYR A 6 5.61 0.86 -21.25
CA TYR A 6 7.00 1.33 -21.39
C TYR A 6 7.34 2.43 -20.38
N GLU A 7 6.39 3.33 -20.12
CA GLU A 7 6.61 4.40 -19.15
C GLU A 7 6.76 3.84 -17.73
N ASP A 8 5.93 2.88 -17.34
CA ASP A 8 6.06 2.18 -16.06
C ASP A 8 7.40 1.44 -15.95
N GLN A 9 7.81 0.73 -17.01
CA GLN A 9 9.11 0.05 -17.03
C GLN A 9 10.27 1.03 -16.88
N ALA A 10 10.22 2.20 -17.53
CA ALA A 10 11.25 3.22 -17.42
C ALA A 10 11.32 3.84 -16.01
N LEU A 11 10.16 4.10 -15.39
CA LEU A 11 10.10 4.59 -14.01
C LEU A 11 10.67 3.56 -13.04
N TRP A 12 10.28 2.29 -13.19
CA TRP A 12 10.83 1.21 -12.37
C TRP A 12 12.33 1.03 -12.57
N ALA A 13 12.84 1.11 -13.81
CA ALA A 13 14.28 1.03 -14.08
C ALA A 13 15.03 2.17 -13.37
N ARG A 14 14.58 3.43 -13.55
CA ARG A 14 15.18 4.61 -12.89
C ARG A 14 15.17 4.48 -11.37
N TRP A 15 14.05 4.05 -10.81
CA TRP A 15 13.92 3.85 -9.37
C TRP A 15 14.85 2.74 -8.85
N LYS A 16 14.95 1.61 -9.56
CA LYS A 16 15.73 0.46 -9.09
C LYS A 16 17.24 0.64 -9.27
N GLU A 17 17.67 1.27 -10.36
CA GLU A 17 19.09 1.49 -10.64
C GLU A 17 19.66 2.70 -9.90
N TRP A 18 18.90 3.80 -9.84
CA TRP A 18 19.43 5.11 -9.43
C TRP A 18 18.75 5.67 -8.20
N LYS A 19 17.70 5.02 -7.68
CA LYS A 19 16.84 5.57 -6.60
C LYS A 19 16.41 7.01 -6.87
N ASP A 20 16.10 7.28 -8.14
CA ASP A 20 15.68 8.60 -8.62
C ASP A 20 14.40 9.07 -7.88
N PRO A 21 14.47 10.17 -7.10
CA PRO A 21 13.33 10.67 -6.36
C PRO A 21 12.12 10.99 -7.23
N ALA A 22 12.33 11.55 -8.44
CA ALA A 22 11.23 11.89 -9.33
C ALA A 22 10.50 10.65 -9.83
N ALA A 23 11.25 9.57 -10.12
CA ALA A 23 10.66 8.30 -10.50
C ALA A 23 9.89 7.67 -9.33
N GLY A 24 10.44 7.75 -8.11
CA GLY A 24 9.77 7.31 -6.89
C GLY A 24 8.45 8.06 -6.64
N ASP A 25 8.45 9.38 -6.77
CA ASP A 25 7.27 10.23 -6.60
C ASP A 25 6.17 9.90 -7.62
N ASP A 26 6.56 9.69 -8.88
CA ASP A 26 5.62 9.29 -9.94
C ASP A 26 5.03 7.90 -9.68
N LEU A 27 5.85 6.92 -9.26
CA LEU A 27 5.37 5.59 -8.89
C LEU A 27 4.43 5.66 -7.68
N MET A 28 4.78 6.41 -6.64
CA MET A 28 3.91 6.63 -5.48
C MET A 28 2.56 7.23 -5.90
N ARG A 29 2.56 8.24 -6.78
CA ARG A 29 1.34 8.88 -7.27
C ARG A 29 0.47 7.91 -8.08
N ARG A 30 1.08 7.08 -8.94
CA ARG A 30 0.38 6.06 -9.74
C ARG A 30 -0.35 5.04 -8.87
N TYR A 31 0.28 4.59 -7.79
CA TYR A 31 -0.28 3.53 -6.93
C TYR A 31 -1.04 4.03 -5.70
N MET A 32 -1.07 5.35 -5.44
CA MET A 32 -1.85 5.97 -4.37
C MET A 32 -3.34 5.54 -4.33
N PRO A 33 -4.05 5.34 -5.46
CA PRO A 33 -5.43 4.84 -5.44
C PRO A 33 -5.61 3.47 -4.74
N LEU A 34 -4.56 2.64 -4.66
CA LEU A 34 -4.62 1.39 -3.89
C LEU A 34 -4.75 1.66 -2.40
N VAL A 35 -4.09 2.71 -1.89
CA VAL A 35 -4.20 3.12 -0.48
C VAL A 35 -5.62 3.53 -0.17
N THR A 36 -6.21 4.43 -0.97
CA THR A 36 -7.58 4.91 -0.74
C THR A 36 -8.60 3.76 -0.84
N TYR A 37 -8.39 2.82 -1.77
CA TYR A 37 -9.21 1.60 -1.87
C TYR A 37 -9.17 0.76 -0.58
N HIS A 38 -7.97 0.45 -0.07
CA HIS A 38 -7.84 -0.38 1.14
C HIS A 38 -8.34 0.34 2.39
N VAL A 39 -8.07 1.63 2.53
CA VAL A 39 -8.61 2.46 3.63
C VAL A 39 -10.13 2.48 3.62
N GLY A 40 -10.75 2.67 2.44
CA GLY A 40 -12.19 2.66 2.29
C GLY A 40 -12.82 1.35 2.79
N ARG A 41 -12.18 0.20 2.52
CA ARG A 41 -12.68 -1.10 2.99
C ARG A 41 -12.43 -1.37 4.47
N ILE A 42 -11.27 -0.96 4.99
CA ILE A 42 -10.91 -1.20 6.39
C ILE A 42 -11.74 -0.32 7.32
N SER A 43 -11.97 0.94 6.94
CA SER A 43 -12.71 1.90 7.77
C SER A 43 -14.17 1.52 8.05
N ILE A 44 -14.80 0.68 7.21
CA ILE A 44 -16.18 0.19 7.42
C ILE A 44 -16.33 -0.54 8.77
N GLY A 45 -15.29 -1.22 9.24
CA GLY A 45 -15.33 -2.03 10.46
C GLY A 45 -14.82 -1.33 11.71
N LEU A 46 -14.52 -0.02 11.66
CA LEU A 46 -13.85 0.69 12.74
C LEU A 46 -14.79 1.67 13.47
N PRO A 47 -14.50 2.00 14.74
CA PRO A 47 -15.21 3.04 15.46
C PRO A 47 -15.09 4.41 14.78
N LYS A 48 -16.08 5.29 14.99
CA LYS A 48 -16.08 6.67 14.46
C LYS A 48 -14.93 7.53 14.98
N SER A 49 -14.28 7.13 16.07
CA SER A 49 -13.12 7.81 16.62
C SER A 49 -11.84 7.60 15.80
N VAL A 50 -11.82 6.62 14.89
CA VAL A 50 -10.67 6.39 14.00
C VAL A 50 -10.82 7.24 12.75
N HIS A 51 -9.87 8.14 12.52
CA HIS A 51 -9.89 9.03 11.37
C HIS A 51 -9.36 8.33 10.11
N LYS A 52 -9.98 8.61 8.96
CA LYS A 52 -9.54 8.00 7.69
C LYS A 52 -8.16 8.49 7.28
N GLU A 53 -7.85 9.74 7.63
CA GLU A 53 -6.58 10.41 7.36
C GLU A 53 -5.40 9.67 8.03
N ASP A 54 -5.61 9.12 9.23
CA ASP A 54 -4.61 8.30 9.93
C ASP A 54 -4.38 6.98 9.19
N LEU A 55 -5.45 6.34 8.70
CA LEU A 55 -5.36 5.11 7.92
C LEU A 55 -4.68 5.35 6.57
N ILE A 56 -4.93 6.49 5.92
CA ILE A 56 -4.24 6.90 4.69
C ILE A 56 -2.76 7.06 4.99
N SER A 57 -2.38 7.76 6.06
CA SER A 57 -0.98 7.93 6.46
C SER A 57 -0.27 6.57 6.66
N LEU A 58 -0.89 5.65 7.40
CA LEU A 58 -0.36 4.28 7.58
C LEU A 58 -0.28 3.51 6.25
N GLY A 59 -1.29 3.63 5.40
CA GLY A 59 -1.32 2.98 4.10
C GLY A 59 -0.25 3.51 3.16
N MET A 60 0.03 4.82 3.19
CA MET A 60 1.11 5.45 2.43
C MET A 60 2.49 4.94 2.87
N LEU A 61 2.72 4.76 4.17
CA LEU A 61 3.95 4.12 4.68
C LEU A 61 4.08 2.69 4.15
N GLY A 62 2.99 1.92 4.12
CA GLY A 62 2.98 0.58 3.55
C GLY A 62 3.23 0.54 2.04
N LEU A 63 2.70 1.51 1.30
CA LEU A 63 2.95 1.65 -0.15
C LEU A 63 4.42 2.02 -0.42
N TYR A 64 4.98 2.96 0.33
CA TYR A 64 6.38 3.34 0.20
C TYR A 64 7.32 2.16 0.52
N ASP A 65 7.04 1.44 1.60
CA ASP A 65 7.79 0.23 1.94
C ASP A 65 7.65 -0.88 0.88
N ALA A 66 6.49 -0.97 0.22
CA ALA A 66 6.31 -1.85 -0.93
C ALA A 66 7.20 -1.42 -2.10
N LEU A 67 7.19 -0.14 -2.44
CA LEU A 67 7.99 0.44 -3.53
C LEU A 67 9.49 0.23 -3.31
N GLU A 68 9.96 0.37 -2.07
CA GLU A 68 11.35 0.13 -1.67
C GLU A 68 11.78 -1.34 -1.88
N LYS A 69 10.92 -2.27 -1.48
CA LYS A 69 11.25 -3.71 -1.38
C LYS A 69 10.84 -4.53 -2.60
N PHE A 70 10.03 -3.99 -3.49
CA PHE A 70 9.55 -4.72 -4.65
C PHE A 70 10.67 -4.98 -5.65
N ASP A 71 10.56 -6.13 -6.30
CA ASP A 71 11.46 -6.62 -7.33
C ASP A 71 10.62 -6.90 -8.60
N PRO A 72 10.70 -6.02 -9.62
CA PRO A 72 9.98 -6.19 -10.88
C PRO A 72 10.37 -7.44 -11.68
N GLY A 73 11.50 -8.09 -11.34
CA GLY A 73 11.93 -9.32 -12.00
C GLY A 73 11.14 -10.56 -11.57
N ARG A 74 10.25 -10.45 -10.58
CA ARG A 74 9.41 -11.55 -10.10
C ARG A 74 8.10 -11.63 -10.88
N ASP A 75 7.54 -12.84 -11.00
CA ASP A 75 6.22 -13.08 -11.61
C ASP A 75 5.06 -12.71 -10.66
N LEU A 76 5.07 -11.47 -10.17
CA LEU A 76 4.03 -10.91 -9.31
C LEU A 76 3.85 -9.44 -9.63
N LYS A 77 2.61 -9.03 -9.94
CA LYS A 77 2.28 -7.62 -10.18
C LYS A 77 2.50 -6.78 -8.92
N PHE A 78 3.05 -5.58 -9.08
CA PHE A 78 3.27 -4.66 -7.96
C PHE A 78 1.98 -4.36 -7.21
N ASP A 79 0.86 -4.16 -7.90
CA ASP A 79 -0.46 -3.89 -7.29
C ASP A 79 -0.87 -4.96 -6.27
N THR A 80 -0.60 -6.22 -6.61
CA THR A 80 -0.88 -7.37 -5.75
C THR A 80 0.03 -7.35 -4.53
N TYR A 81 1.33 -7.14 -4.73
CA TYR A 81 2.30 -7.04 -3.64
C TYR A 81 2.01 -5.86 -2.70
N ALA A 82 1.86 -4.65 -3.26
CA ALA A 82 1.56 -3.42 -2.54
C ALA A 82 0.27 -3.53 -1.74
N SER A 83 -0.78 -4.18 -2.27
CA SER A 83 -2.03 -4.42 -1.56
C SER A 83 -1.83 -5.15 -0.23
N PHE A 84 -0.95 -6.15 -0.19
CA PHE A 84 -0.62 -6.84 1.07
C PHE A 84 0.14 -5.94 2.04
N ARG A 85 1.10 -5.15 1.54
CA ARG A 85 1.93 -4.24 2.37
C ARG A 85 1.11 -3.11 2.97
N ILE A 86 0.28 -2.43 2.17
CA ILE A 86 -0.62 -1.36 2.60
C ILE A 86 -1.53 -1.86 3.71
N ARG A 87 -2.19 -3.00 3.49
CA ARG A 87 -3.10 -3.58 4.49
C ARG A 87 -2.38 -3.97 5.77
N GLY A 88 -1.18 -4.56 5.65
CA GLY A 88 -0.34 -4.90 6.78
C GLY A 88 -0.01 -3.67 7.63
N ALA A 89 0.48 -2.60 6.99
CA ALA A 89 0.83 -1.35 7.65
C ALA A 89 -0.34 -0.71 8.40
N ILE A 90 -1.53 -0.68 7.78
CA ILE A 90 -2.74 -0.15 8.43
C ILE A 90 -3.11 -1.01 9.65
N ILE A 91 -3.17 -2.34 9.49
CA ILE A 91 -3.54 -3.24 10.59
C ILE A 91 -2.54 -3.16 11.74
N ASP A 92 -1.25 -3.07 11.45
CA ASP A 92 -0.21 -3.00 12.47
C ASP A 92 -0.22 -1.63 13.17
N GLY A 93 -0.52 -0.54 12.48
CA GLY A 93 -0.76 0.77 13.10
C GLY A 93 -1.98 0.76 14.02
N LEU A 94 -3.11 0.22 13.56
CA LEU A 94 -4.33 0.09 14.38
C LEU A 94 -4.12 -0.75 15.66
N ARG A 95 -3.20 -1.73 15.63
CA ARG A 95 -2.85 -2.54 16.80
C ARG A 95 -2.00 -1.79 17.82
N LYS A 96 -1.18 -0.83 17.38
CA LYS A 96 -0.35 -0.01 18.28
C LYS A 96 -1.18 0.98 19.08
N GLU A 97 -2.26 1.48 18.48
CA GLU A 97 -3.23 2.39 19.10
C GLU A 97 -4.34 1.67 19.89
N ASP A 98 -4.20 0.36 20.13
CA ASP A 98 -5.18 -0.51 20.81
C ASP A 98 -6.60 -0.54 20.19
N TRP A 99 -6.78 -0.05 18.96
CA TRP A 99 -8.09 -0.01 18.29
C TRP A 99 -8.59 -1.37 17.80
N LEU A 100 -7.69 -2.35 17.69
CA LEU A 100 -8.05 -3.73 17.37
C LEU A 100 -7.92 -4.60 18.63
N PRO A 101 -9.03 -5.09 19.21
CA PRO A 101 -8.96 -6.07 20.29
C PRO A 101 -8.11 -7.26 19.85
N ARG A 102 -7.19 -7.71 20.71
CA ARG A 102 -6.31 -8.87 20.46
C ARG A 102 -7.08 -10.14 20.05
N THR A 103 -8.38 -10.21 20.37
CA THR A 103 -9.29 -11.35 20.13
C THR A 103 -10.04 -11.33 18.80
N SER A 104 -10.01 -10.23 18.03
CA SER A 104 -10.75 -10.14 16.75
C SER A 104 -10.10 -10.89 15.57
N ARG A 105 -9.06 -11.70 15.82
CA ARG A 105 -8.42 -12.56 14.79
C ARG A 105 -9.23 -13.81 14.45
N GLU A 106 -10.21 -14.19 15.27
CA GLU A 106 -11.07 -15.34 15.00
C GLU A 106 -12.48 -14.86 14.62
N LYS A 107 -12.73 -14.71 13.32
CA LYS A 107 -14.04 -14.93 12.66
C LYS A 107 -13.97 -14.51 11.19
N LYS A 108 -13.24 -15.28 10.40
CA LYS A 108 -13.53 -15.48 8.97
C LYS A 108 -13.38 -16.97 8.64
N LYS A 109 -14.25 -17.77 9.25
CA LYS A 109 -14.69 -19.05 8.70
C LYS A 109 -16.21 -18.99 8.59
N LYS A 110 -16.68 -18.71 7.38
CA LYS A 110 -17.96 -19.21 6.86
C LYS A 110 -17.74 -19.46 5.39
#